data_AF-A0A496Z4L0-F1
#
_entry.id   AF-A0A496Z4L0-F1
#
_cell.length_a   1.000
_cell.length_b   1.000
_cell.length_c   1.000
_cell.angle_alpha   90.00
_cell.angle_beta   90.00
_cell.angle_gamma   90.00
#
_symmetry.space_group_name_H-M   'P 1'
#
loop_
_entity.id
_entity.type
_entity.pdbx_description
1 polymer ?
#
loop_
_entity_poly.entity_id
_entity_poly.type
_entity_poly.pdbx_seq_one_letter_code
_entity_poly.pdbx_strand_id
1 'polypeptide(L)'
;MKNAILQYFQGNYESFYKKYLPKIEKIGGNEFKTICPFHLDQDPSLNFNSETGQYFCHGCGKKGDAIHFFARLNSMDTRRDFPKILKRIASDFNIPLEETKRRLVQTYDYTDAQGQLLFQVCRYEPKDFRQRHKKNGKWVWNLKGV
;
A
#
# COMPACT_ATOMS: atom_id res chain seq x y z
N MET A 1 7.86 -1.28 4.60
CA MET A 1 6.56 -0.64 4.85
C MET A 1 5.41 -1.65 5.01
N LYS A 2 4.98 -2.36 3.95
CA LYS A 2 3.82 -3.30 4.04
C LYS A 2 4.00 -4.34 5.15
N ASN A 3 5.14 -5.02 5.18
CA ASN A 3 5.39 -6.09 6.15
C ASN A 3 5.38 -5.58 7.60
N ALA A 4 5.94 -4.39 7.86
CA ALA A 4 5.92 -3.79 9.19
C ALA A 4 4.47 -3.57 9.69
N ILE A 5 3.59 -3.09 8.81
CA ILE A 5 2.17 -2.90 9.13
C ILE A 5 1.47 -4.25 9.36
N LEU A 6 1.68 -5.23 8.48
CA LEU A 6 1.05 -6.55 8.63
C LEU A 6 1.52 -7.28 9.90
N GLN A 7 2.80 -7.16 10.23
CA GLN A 7 3.39 -7.74 11.43
C GLN A 7 2.85 -7.05 12.69
N TYR A 8 2.69 -5.73 12.67
CA TYR A 8 2.13 -4.98 13.80
C TYR A 8 0.71 -5.45 14.18
N PHE A 9 -0.12 -5.80 13.20
CA PHE A 9 -1.49 -6.28 13.42
C PHE A 9 -1.63 -7.80 13.46
N GLN A 10 -0.54 -8.55 13.29
CA GLN A 10 -0.60 -10.01 13.20
C GLN A 10 -1.27 -10.60 14.46
N GLY A 11 -2.39 -11.32 14.28
CA GLY A 11 -3.15 -11.89 15.38
C GLY A 11 -4.02 -10.90 16.18
N ASN A 12 -4.01 -9.60 15.84
CA ASN A 12 -4.78 -8.56 16.54
C ASN A 12 -5.31 -7.46 15.60
N TYR A 13 -5.95 -7.87 14.50
CA TYR A 13 -6.65 -6.95 13.60
C TYR A 13 -7.93 -6.36 14.21
N GLU A 14 -8.40 -6.88 15.34
CA GLU A 14 -9.50 -6.24 16.09
C GLU A 14 -9.14 -4.78 16.43
N SER A 15 -7.89 -4.52 16.89
CA SER A 15 -7.39 -3.17 17.16
C SER A 15 -7.43 -2.26 15.92
N PHE A 16 -7.17 -2.82 14.74
CA PHE A 16 -7.23 -2.11 13.48
C PHE A 16 -8.66 -1.69 13.15
N TYR A 17 -9.60 -2.64 13.16
CA TYR A 17 -10.98 -2.39 12.76
C TYR A 17 -11.72 -1.50 13.79
N LYS A 18 -11.45 -1.66 15.09
CA LYS A 18 -12.01 -0.81 16.17
C LYS A 18 -11.74 0.67 15.98
N LYS A 19 -10.62 1.04 15.36
CA LYS A 19 -10.29 2.45 15.10
C LYS A 19 -11.24 3.10 14.09
N TYR A 20 -11.76 2.34 13.13
CA TYR A 20 -12.50 2.87 11.99
C TYR A 20 -14.00 2.56 12.03
N LEU A 21 -14.43 1.65 12.90
CA LEU A 21 -15.80 1.14 12.93
C LEU A 21 -16.43 1.41 14.29
N PRO A 22 -17.67 1.92 14.34
CA PRO A 22 -18.27 2.48 15.55
C PRO A 22 -18.72 1.41 16.57
N LYS A 23 -19.18 0.25 16.09
CA LYS A 23 -19.71 -0.84 16.92
C LYS A 23 -19.33 -2.18 16.33
N ILE A 24 -18.61 -2.98 17.09
CA ILE A 24 -18.11 -4.29 16.67
C ILE A 24 -18.61 -5.33 17.67
N GLU A 25 -19.16 -6.41 17.16
CA GLU A 25 -19.69 -7.52 17.95
C GLU A 25 -18.96 -8.80 17.61
N LYS A 26 -18.59 -9.58 18.63
CA LYS A 26 -17.93 -10.88 18.43
C LYS A 26 -18.98 -11.95 18.15
N ILE A 27 -18.82 -12.69 17.06
CA ILE A 27 -19.79 -13.72 16.64
C ILE A 27 -19.32 -15.15 16.91
N GLY A 28 -18.01 -15.35 17.08
CA GLY A 28 -17.43 -16.64 17.46
C GLY A 28 -15.98 -16.80 17.00
N GLY A 29 -15.17 -17.55 17.75
CA GLY A 29 -13.75 -17.72 17.42
C GLY A 29 -13.02 -16.37 17.28
N ASN A 30 -12.44 -16.14 16.09
CA ASN A 30 -11.78 -14.90 15.69
C ASN A 30 -12.63 -14.04 14.75
N GLU A 31 -13.92 -14.34 14.59
CA GLU A 31 -14.84 -13.62 13.71
C GLU A 31 -15.63 -12.57 14.48
N PHE A 32 -15.74 -11.40 13.86
CA PHE A 32 -16.47 -10.24 14.34
C PHE A 32 -17.39 -9.71 13.26
N LYS A 33 -18.43 -9.01 13.68
CA LYS A 33 -19.48 -8.45 12.84
C LYS A 33 -19.72 -6.98 13.17
N THR A 34 -20.08 -6.20 12.16
CA THR A 34 -20.30 -4.75 12.28
C THR A 34 -21.12 -4.21 11.10
N ILE A 35 -21.57 -2.97 11.22
CA ILE A 35 -22.25 -2.23 10.15
C ILE A 35 -21.24 -1.91 9.05
N CYS A 36 -21.62 -2.19 7.80
CA CYS A 36 -20.75 -1.93 6.68
C CYS A 36 -20.66 -0.42 6.35
N PRO A 37 -19.46 0.18 6.31
CA PRO A 37 -19.31 1.59 5.94
C PRO A 37 -19.37 1.83 4.42
N PHE A 38 -19.56 0.78 3.61
CA PHE A 38 -19.44 0.84 2.15
C PHE A 38 -20.77 0.77 1.39
N HIS A 39 -21.88 0.75 2.12
CA HIS A 39 -23.24 0.90 1.63
C HIS A 39 -24.14 1.35 2.78
N LEU A 40 -25.39 1.73 2.48
CA LEU A 40 -26.39 2.00 3.50
C LEU A 40 -26.81 0.66 4.13
N ASP A 41 -26.37 0.44 5.36
CA ASP A 41 -26.52 -0.82 6.08
C ASP A 41 -27.18 -0.57 7.43
N GLN A 42 -28.33 -1.19 7.67
CA GLN A 42 -29.08 -1.05 8.94
C GLN A 42 -28.77 -2.20 9.90
N ASP A 43 -28.61 -3.41 9.35
CA ASP A 43 -28.24 -4.61 10.07
C ASP A 43 -26.76 -4.87 9.86
N PRO A 44 -25.97 -5.21 10.90
CA PRO A 44 -24.57 -5.56 10.70
C PRO A 44 -24.42 -6.60 9.58
N SER A 45 -23.64 -6.30 8.54
CA SER A 45 -23.44 -7.20 7.40
C SER A 45 -21.97 -7.39 7.04
N LEU A 46 -21.07 -6.60 7.63
CA LEU A 46 -19.62 -6.71 7.45
C LEU A 46 -19.06 -7.64 8.52
N ASN A 47 -18.45 -8.74 8.09
CA ASN A 47 -17.67 -9.61 8.95
C ASN A 47 -16.17 -9.35 8.73
N PHE A 48 -15.38 -9.48 9.80
CA PHE A 48 -13.93 -9.52 9.70
C PHE A 48 -13.33 -10.50 10.71
N ASN A 49 -12.18 -11.05 10.34
CA ASN A 49 -11.42 -11.96 11.18
C ASN A 49 -10.28 -11.20 11.88
N SER A 50 -10.21 -11.26 13.21
CA SER A 50 -9.20 -10.56 14.02
C SER A 50 -7.80 -11.16 13.90
N GLU A 51 -7.66 -12.40 13.46
CA GLU A 51 -6.37 -13.08 13.31
C GLU A 51 -5.76 -12.82 11.93
N THR A 52 -6.55 -13.01 10.87
CA THR A 52 -6.10 -12.88 9.48
C THR A 52 -6.24 -11.46 8.94
N GLY A 53 -7.10 -10.63 9.55
CA GLY A 53 -7.39 -9.28 9.11
C GLY A 53 -8.25 -9.18 7.86
N GLN A 54 -8.77 -10.31 7.36
CA GLN A 54 -9.65 -10.35 6.19
C GLN A 54 -11.05 -9.87 6.57
N TYR A 55 -11.72 -9.19 5.63
CA TYR A 55 -13.11 -8.80 5.76
C TYR A 55 -13.95 -9.26 4.56
N PHE A 56 -15.23 -9.47 4.81
CA PHE A 56 -16.24 -9.72 3.80
C PHE A 56 -17.57 -9.10 4.24
N CYS A 57 -18.20 -8.34 3.35
CA CYS A 57 -19.56 -7.85 3.57
C CYS A 57 -20.57 -8.72 2.82
N HIS A 58 -21.49 -9.32 3.57
CA HIS A 58 -22.56 -10.16 3.03
C HIS A 58 -23.67 -9.36 2.32
N GLY A 59 -23.80 -8.06 2.61
CA GLY A 59 -24.78 -7.19 1.93
C GLY A 59 -24.31 -6.70 0.57
N CYS A 60 -23.11 -6.11 0.49
CA CYS A 60 -22.61 -5.49 -0.74
C CYS A 60 -21.47 -6.26 -1.45
N GLY A 61 -21.07 -7.42 -0.94
CA GLY A 61 -20.06 -8.31 -1.54
C GLY A 61 -18.62 -7.81 -1.50
N LYS A 62 -18.37 -6.64 -0.88
CA LYS A 62 -17.02 -6.08 -0.77
C LYS A 62 -16.17 -6.90 0.19
N LYS A 63 -14.92 -7.14 -0.21
CA LYS A 63 -13.99 -8.02 0.49
C LYS A 63 -12.55 -7.58 0.31
N GLY A 64 -11.67 -8.09 1.17
CA GLY A 64 -10.22 -7.87 1.08
C GLY A 64 -9.55 -8.02 2.44
N ASP A 65 -8.31 -7.55 2.53
CA ASP A 65 -7.59 -7.42 3.80
C ASP A 65 -7.77 -6.02 4.41
N ALA A 66 -7.16 -5.80 5.57
CA ALA A 66 -7.13 -4.51 6.27
C ALA A 66 -6.65 -3.34 5.40
N ILE A 67 -5.70 -3.55 4.49
CA ILE A 67 -5.19 -2.51 3.59
C ILE A 67 -6.26 -2.15 2.55
N HIS A 68 -6.92 -3.16 1.97
CA HIS A 68 -8.04 -2.93 1.04
C HIS A 68 -9.22 -2.24 1.74
N PHE A 69 -9.50 -2.60 3.00
CA PHE A 69 -10.52 -1.95 3.81
C PHE A 69 -10.21 -0.45 3.98
N PHE A 70 -9.00 -0.12 4.47
CA PHE A 70 -8.58 1.27 4.69
C PHE A 70 -8.61 2.08 3.40
N ALA A 71 -8.06 1.51 2.31
CA ALA A 71 -8.02 2.17 1.01
C ALA A 71 -9.44 2.54 0.56
N ARG A 72 -10.38 1.59 0.68
CA ARG A 72 -11.77 1.81 0.28
C ARG A 72 -12.46 2.84 1.17
N LEU A 73 -12.28 2.75 2.49
CA LEU A 73 -12.83 3.71 3.44
C LEU A 73 -12.39 5.14 3.13
N ASN A 74 -11.17 5.30 2.62
CA ASN A 74 -10.58 6.59 2.28
C ASN A 74 -10.67 6.97 0.78
N SER A 75 -11.45 6.23 -0.02
CA SER A 75 -11.57 6.45 -1.47
C SER A 75 -10.21 6.47 -2.21
N MET A 76 -9.30 5.57 -1.84
CA MET A 76 -7.95 5.44 -2.41
C MET A 76 -7.84 4.18 -3.27
N ASP A 77 -7.01 4.23 -4.31
CA ASP A 77 -6.75 3.07 -5.18
C ASP A 77 -5.50 2.31 -4.71
N THR A 78 -5.61 0.99 -4.50
CA THR A 78 -4.51 0.17 -3.97
C THR A 78 -3.35 -0.01 -4.93
N ARG A 79 -3.47 0.36 -6.21
CA ARG A 79 -2.37 0.33 -7.18
C ARG A 79 -1.68 1.69 -7.26
N ARG A 80 -2.46 2.76 -7.37
CA ARG A 80 -1.94 4.14 -7.56
C ARG A 80 -1.45 4.75 -6.25
N ASP A 81 -2.19 4.52 -5.16
CA ASP A 81 -1.97 5.21 -3.89
C ASP A 81 -1.30 4.31 -2.83
N PHE A 82 -0.78 3.14 -3.21
CA PHE A 82 -0.28 2.14 -2.26
C PHE A 82 0.70 2.70 -1.22
N PRO A 83 1.75 3.47 -1.59
CA PRO A 83 2.68 4.03 -0.59
C PRO A 83 1.99 5.01 0.35
N LYS A 84 1.03 5.80 -0.16
CA LYS A 84 0.28 6.78 0.62
C LYS A 84 -0.66 6.08 1.61
N ILE A 85 -1.32 5.01 1.19
CA ILE A 85 -2.16 4.15 2.05
C ILE A 85 -1.34 3.63 3.24
N LEU A 86 -0.18 3.02 2.98
CA LEU A 86 0.67 2.48 4.03
C LEU A 86 1.15 3.57 4.99
N LYS A 87 1.56 4.74 4.47
CA LYS A 87 1.97 5.88 5.31
C LYS A 87 0.85 6.38 6.22
N ARG A 88 -0.39 6.47 5.72
CA ARG A 88 -1.55 6.89 6.53
C ARG A 88 -1.91 5.88 7.60
N ILE A 89 -1.97 4.58 7.27
CA ILE A 89 -2.19 3.53 8.27
C ILE A 89 -1.12 3.60 9.36
N ALA A 90 0.15 3.70 8.98
CA ALA A 90 1.22 3.78 9.97
C ALA A 90 1.11 5.03 10.85
N SER A 91 0.77 6.18 10.27
CA SER A 91 0.52 7.40 11.04
C SER A 91 -0.65 7.25 12.02
N ASP A 92 -1.74 6.62 11.59
CA ASP A 92 -2.92 6.42 12.42
C ASP A 92 -2.61 5.54 13.63
N PHE A 93 -1.70 4.58 13.51
CA PHE A 93 -1.35 3.66 14.61
C PHE A 93 0.03 3.92 15.22
N ASN A 94 0.67 5.05 14.90
CA ASN A 94 2.04 5.38 15.34
C ASN A 94 3.06 4.25 15.07
N ILE A 95 2.92 3.57 13.94
CA ILE A 95 3.82 2.49 13.53
C ILE A 95 5.09 3.12 12.93
N PRO A 96 6.29 2.88 13.47
CA PRO A 96 7.52 3.39 12.89
C PRO A 96 7.74 2.74 11.52
N LEU A 97 7.71 3.55 10.46
CA LEU A 97 8.10 3.10 9.14
C LEU A 97 9.54 3.50 8.88
N GLU A 98 10.42 2.52 8.76
CA GLU A 98 11.72 2.77 8.16
C GLU A 98 11.54 3.10 6.68
N GLU A 99 11.98 4.29 6.29
CA GLU A 99 12.08 4.64 4.88
C GLU A 99 13.22 3.83 4.28
N THR A 100 12.88 2.79 3.49
CA THR A 100 13.87 2.08 2.69
C THR A 100 14.46 3.03 1.66
N LYS A 101 15.61 3.62 1.99
CA LYS A 101 16.37 4.46 1.08
C LYS A 101 16.78 3.61 -0.13
N ARG A 102 16.45 4.09 -1.32
CA ARG A 102 16.87 3.43 -2.56
C ARG A 102 18.39 3.56 -2.71
N ARG A 103 19.08 2.44 -2.83
CA ARG A 103 20.52 2.40 -3.14
C ARG A 103 20.71 2.12 -4.62
N LEU A 104 21.44 2.95 -5.35
CA LEU A 104 21.79 2.68 -6.75
C LEU A 104 22.77 1.51 -6.76
N VAL A 105 22.39 0.41 -7.41
CA VAL A 105 23.19 -0.83 -7.45
C VAL A 105 23.89 -0.99 -8.78
N GLN A 106 23.23 -0.64 -9.89
CA GLN A 106 23.78 -0.80 -11.23
C GLN A 106 23.26 0.29 -12.16
N THR A 107 24.09 0.70 -13.12
CA THR A 107 23.66 1.50 -14.28
C THR A 107 23.91 0.71 -15.56
N TYR A 108 22.98 0.81 -16.49
CA TYR A 108 23.07 0.23 -17.83
C TYR A 108 23.01 1.38 -18.84
N ASP A 109 24.05 1.50 -19.66
CA ASP A 109 24.21 2.58 -20.61
C ASP A 109 23.60 2.18 -21.95
N TYR A 110 22.74 3.04 -22.50
CA TYR A 110 22.15 2.89 -23.81
C TYR A 110 22.74 3.96 -24.73
N THR A 111 23.45 3.52 -25.75
CA THR A 111 24.16 4.38 -26.69
C THR A 111 23.54 4.30 -28.08
N ASP A 112 23.81 5.30 -28.91
CA ASP A 112 23.53 5.23 -30.34
C ASP A 112 24.54 4.35 -31.09
N ALA A 113 24.42 4.31 -32.43
CA ALA A 113 25.30 3.54 -33.30
C ALA A 113 26.77 4.03 -33.29
N GLN A 114 27.01 5.26 -32.84
CA GLN A 114 28.32 5.89 -32.73
C GLN A 114 28.89 5.77 -31.30
N GLY A 115 28.16 5.15 -30.37
CA GLY A 115 28.56 5.01 -28.97
C GLY A 115 28.26 6.24 -28.11
N GLN A 116 27.54 7.24 -28.61
CA GLN A 116 27.12 8.39 -27.81
C GLN A 116 26.02 7.98 -26.83
N LEU A 117 26.20 8.30 -25.54
CA LEU A 117 25.23 7.98 -24.50
C LEU A 117 23.90 8.73 -24.73
N LEU A 118 22.83 7.97 -24.97
CA LEU A 118 21.47 8.49 -25.05
C LEU A 118 20.86 8.61 -23.66
N PHE A 119 20.83 7.50 -22.91
CA PHE A 119 20.28 7.45 -21.55
C PHE A 119 20.87 6.29 -20.74
N GLN A 120 20.61 6.29 -19.44
CA GLN A 120 20.94 5.21 -18.53
C GLN A 120 19.67 4.64 -17.90
N VAL A 121 19.64 3.32 -17.76
CA VAL A 121 18.72 2.64 -16.83
C VAL A 121 19.45 2.40 -15.53
N CYS A 122 18.95 2.99 -14.45
CA CYS A 122 19.45 2.87 -13.09
C CYS A 122 18.64 1.82 -12.33
N ARG A 123 19.30 0.74 -11.87
CA ARG A 123 18.72 -0.29 -11.01
C ARG A 123 19.00 0.04 -9.55
N TYR A 124 17.96 0.02 -8.73
CA TYR A 124 18.02 0.28 -7.30
C TYR A 124 17.71 -0.96 -6.46
N GLU A 125 18.11 -0.89 -5.19
CA GLU A 125 17.63 -1.75 -4.11
C GLU A 125 16.86 -0.93 -3.05
N PRO A 126 15.67 -1.39 -2.60
CA PRO A 126 14.89 -2.52 -3.14
C PRO A 126 14.56 -2.35 -4.63
N LYS A 127 14.32 -3.48 -5.34
CA LYS A 127 14.22 -3.53 -6.82
C LYS A 127 13.31 -2.43 -7.37
N ASP A 128 13.93 -1.47 -8.05
CA ASP A 128 13.28 -0.39 -8.79
C ASP A 128 14.16 -0.02 -9.99
N PHE A 129 13.56 0.42 -11.08
CA PHE A 129 14.28 0.82 -12.29
C PHE A 129 13.85 2.23 -12.67
N ARG A 130 14.83 3.10 -12.89
CA ARG A 130 14.60 4.48 -13.30
C ARG A 130 15.48 4.85 -14.46
N GLN A 131 14.93 5.64 -15.37
CA GLN A 131 15.67 6.15 -16.52
C GLN A 131 16.13 7.57 -16.26
N ARG A 132 17.34 7.89 -16.73
CA ARG A 132 17.88 9.24 -16.74
C ARG A 132 18.72 9.50 -17.98
N HIS A 133 18.81 10.75 -18.40
CA HIS A 133 19.73 11.19 -19.44
C HIS A 133 20.47 12.46 -19.02
N LYS A 134 21.52 12.83 -19.75
CA LYS A 134 22.20 14.11 -19.54
C LYS A 134 21.53 15.19 -20.38
N LYS A 135 21.22 16.32 -19.75
CA LYS A 135 20.83 17.56 -20.42
C LYS A 135 21.71 18.69 -19.87
N ASN A 136 22.48 19.34 -20.72
CA ASN A 136 23.44 20.39 -20.34
C ASN A 136 24.37 19.94 -19.19
N GLY A 137 24.90 18.72 -19.28
CA GLY A 137 25.80 18.13 -18.27
C GLY A 137 25.12 17.63 -16.98
N LYS A 138 23.83 17.91 -16.76
CA LYS A 138 23.08 17.48 -15.56
C LYS A 138 22.20 16.26 -15.84
N TRP A 139 22.04 15.40 -14.83
CA TRP A 139 21.11 14.26 -14.91
C TRP A 139 19.66 14.72 -14.81
N VAL A 140 18.85 14.28 -15.76
CA VAL A 140 17.39 14.47 -15.80
C VAL A 140 16.72 13.11 -15.74
N TRP A 141 15.78 12.92 -14.81
CA TRP A 141 15.16 11.63 -14.48
C TRP A 141 13.88 11.35 -15.27
N ASN A 142 13.99 11.39 -16.59
CA ASN A 142 12.98 10.97 -17.56
C ASN A 142 13.66 10.70 -18.91
N LEU A 143 12.89 10.41 -19.95
CA LEU A 143 13.39 10.25 -21.32
C LEU A 143 12.92 11.36 -22.28
N LYS A 144 12.45 12.50 -21.76
CA LYS A 144 11.93 13.57 -22.62
C LYS A 144 13.08 14.27 -23.34
N GLY A 145 13.11 14.15 -24.66
CA GLY A 145 14.16 14.76 -25.50
C GLY A 145 15.46 13.96 -25.54
N VAL A 146 15.37 12.66 -25.27
CA VAL A 146 16.38 11.65 -25.61
C VAL A 146 16.13 11.15 -27.02
#